data_AF-A0A3D1LCH8-F1
#
_entry.id   AF-A0A3D1LCH8-F1
#
_cell.length_a   1.000
_cell.length_b   1.000
_cell.length_c   1.000
_cell.angle_alpha   90.00
_cell.angle_beta   90.00
_cell.angle_gamma   90.00
#
_symmetry.space_group_name_H-M   'P 1'
#
loop_
_entity.id
_entity.type
_entity.pdbx_description
1 polymer ?
#
loop_
_entity_poly.entity_id
_entity_poly.type
_entity_poly.pdbx_seq_one_letter_code
_entity_poly.pdbx_strand_id
1 'polypeptide(L)'
;MTEAEEALLFAMQTGYSAALTPSAKLRANLHGEDKASGEFYEATEDVGFHVGFERGGGVGRIICINTAFAEFKRVGAEVYKEALTILLEAWGGDPESLRAEVLQGFIHFVELYHDEYDRNRLVYSLRAYEPKFIYAAGKAEKELRGVKRYVNLFYRIYNGRRKHEILPMKF
;
A
#
# COMPACT_ATOMS: atom_id res chain seq x y z
N MET A 1 8.71 -13.15 47.76
CA MET A 1 8.08 -12.77 46.48
C MET A 1 8.58 -13.71 45.42
N THR A 2 7.67 -14.29 44.64
CA THR A 2 7.98 -15.10 43.47
C THR A 2 8.05 -14.22 42.23
N GLU A 3 8.79 -14.64 41.21
CA GLU A 3 8.92 -13.91 39.93
C GLU A 3 7.55 -13.67 39.25
N ALA A 4 6.59 -14.58 39.48
CA ALA A 4 5.21 -14.45 39.05
C ALA A 4 4.45 -13.33 39.79
N GLU A 5 4.69 -13.14 41.09
CA GLU A 5 4.09 -12.06 41.88
C GLU A 5 4.67 -10.69 41.48
N GLU A 6 5.96 -10.62 41.16
CA GLU A 6 6.61 -9.40 40.66
C GLU A 6 6.12 -9.00 39.26
N ALA A 7 5.96 -9.97 38.36
CA ALA A 7 5.40 -9.73 37.02
C ALA A 7 3.95 -9.26 37.08
N LEU A 8 3.15 -9.79 38.01
CA LEU A 8 1.77 -9.36 38.24
C LEU A 8 1.72 -7.93 38.79
N LEU A 9 2.61 -7.61 39.75
CA LEU A 9 2.72 -6.26 40.31
C LEU A 9 3.15 -5.23 39.25
N PHE A 10 4.07 -5.62 38.36
CA PHE A 10 4.50 -4.81 37.23
C PHE A 10 3.35 -4.56 36.25
N ALA A 11 2.59 -5.59 35.88
CA ALA A 11 1.42 -5.44 35.00
C ALA A 11 0.31 -4.57 35.63
N MET A 12 0.10 -4.67 36.95
CA MET A 12 -0.88 -3.86 37.69
C MET A 12 -0.44 -2.39 37.82
N GLN A 13 0.85 -2.12 37.99
CA GLN A 13 1.39 -0.75 38.09
C GLN A 13 1.60 -0.08 36.74
N THR A 14 1.86 -0.85 35.68
CA THR A 14 2.10 -0.35 34.31
C THR A 14 0.88 -0.47 33.41
N GLY A 15 -0.32 -0.50 34.00
CA GLY A 15 -1.61 -0.74 33.33
C GLY A 15 -1.97 0.30 32.26
N TYR A 16 -1.28 0.25 31.12
CA TYR A 16 -1.59 0.68 29.76
C TYR A 16 -0.45 0.14 28.88
N SER A 17 -0.48 -1.15 28.52
CA SER A 17 0.43 -1.64 27.47
C SER A 17 0.17 -0.80 26.22
N ALA A 18 1.18 -0.08 25.75
CA ALA A 18 1.08 0.69 24.51
C ALA A 18 0.56 -0.22 23.39
N ALA A 19 -0.39 0.27 22.59
CA ALA A 19 -0.94 -0.50 21.49
C ALA A 19 0.20 -1.02 20.60
N LEU A 20 0.15 -2.31 20.26
CA LEU A 20 1.17 -2.93 19.41
C LEU A 20 1.31 -2.14 18.11
N THR A 21 2.55 -1.85 17.72
CA THR A 21 2.81 -1.24 16.42
C THR A 21 2.34 -2.18 15.30
N PRO A 22 1.95 -1.66 14.12
CA PRO A 22 1.57 -2.50 12.99
C PRO A 22 2.58 -3.61 12.68
N SER A 23 3.87 -3.28 12.71
CA SER A 23 4.97 -4.23 12.51
C SER A 23 5.06 -5.29 13.61
N ALA A 24 4.80 -4.94 14.88
CA ALA A 24 4.78 -5.91 15.98
C ALA A 24 3.56 -6.84 15.88
N LYS A 25 2.40 -6.28 15.54
CA LYS A 25 1.17 -7.05 15.33
C LYS A 25 1.30 -8.02 14.16
N LEU A 26 1.83 -7.57 13.02
CA LEU A 26 2.01 -8.44 11.86
C LEU A 26 3.03 -9.56 12.15
N ARG A 27 4.13 -9.27 12.85
CA ARG A 27 5.08 -10.32 13.28
C ARG A 27 4.43 -11.35 14.20
N ALA A 28 3.66 -10.90 15.19
CA ALA A 28 2.94 -11.82 16.07
C ALA A 28 1.95 -12.71 15.29
N ASN A 29 1.23 -12.13 14.33
CA ASN A 29 0.32 -12.88 13.47
C ASN A 29 1.06 -13.90 12.58
N LEU A 30 2.19 -13.53 11.99
CA LEU A 30 3.02 -14.46 11.19
C LEU A 30 3.57 -15.61 12.03
N HIS A 31 4.03 -15.33 13.26
CA HIS A 31 4.45 -16.37 14.19
C HIS A 31 3.28 -17.27 14.65
N GLY A 32 2.07 -16.73 14.71
CA GLY A 32 0.84 -17.46 15.00
C GLY A 32 0.21 -18.15 13.80
N GLU A 33 0.90 -18.19 12.65
CA GLU A 33 0.42 -18.79 11.39
C GLU A 33 -0.96 -18.25 10.94
N ASP A 34 -1.24 -16.97 11.22
CA ASP A 34 -2.45 -16.30 10.73
C ASP A 34 -2.42 -16.28 9.19
N LYS A 35 -3.33 -17.04 8.59
CA LYS A 35 -3.39 -17.25 7.14
C LYS A 35 -3.40 -15.93 6.36
N ALA A 36 -4.23 -14.96 6.76
CA ALA A 36 -4.34 -13.69 6.04
C ALA A 36 -3.04 -12.88 6.09
N SER A 37 -2.38 -12.85 7.25
CA SER A 37 -1.08 -12.19 7.42
C SER A 37 0.02 -12.88 6.61
N GLY A 38 0.01 -14.21 6.56
CA GLY A 38 0.93 -15.02 5.74
C GLY A 38 0.75 -14.74 4.25
N GLU A 39 -0.47 -14.85 3.73
CA GLU A 39 -0.77 -14.59 2.30
C GLU A 39 -0.42 -13.17 1.89
N PHE A 40 -0.67 -12.17 2.75
CA PHE A 40 -0.26 -10.79 2.51
C PHE A 40 1.26 -10.64 2.42
N TYR A 41 1.98 -11.26 3.36
CA TYR A 41 3.43 -11.22 3.40
C TYR A 41 4.02 -11.87 2.15
N GLU A 42 3.60 -13.09 1.84
CA GLU A 42 4.03 -13.82 0.63
C GLU A 42 3.71 -13.06 -0.65
N ALA A 43 2.48 -12.53 -0.80
CA ALA A 43 2.11 -11.74 -1.97
C ALA A 43 2.96 -10.49 -2.15
N THR A 44 3.41 -9.86 -1.05
CA THR A 44 4.29 -8.70 -1.09
C THR A 44 5.71 -9.08 -1.51
N GLU A 45 6.26 -10.13 -0.91
CA GLU A 45 7.62 -10.64 -1.19
C GLU A 45 7.73 -11.20 -2.61
N ASP A 46 6.71 -11.92 -3.09
CA ASP A 46 6.64 -12.49 -4.45
C ASP A 46 6.81 -11.44 -5.55
N VAL A 47 6.31 -10.22 -5.33
CA VAL A 47 6.41 -9.13 -6.31
C VAL A 47 7.81 -8.49 -6.27
N GLY A 48 8.57 -8.68 -5.18
CA GLY A 48 9.87 -8.05 -4.95
C GLY A 48 9.81 -6.81 -4.05
N PHE A 49 8.70 -6.61 -3.34
CA PHE A 49 8.63 -5.65 -2.22
C PHE A 49 8.86 -6.35 -0.90
N HIS A 50 9.20 -5.57 0.13
CA HIS A 50 9.40 -6.07 1.48
C HIS A 50 8.54 -5.32 2.49
N VAL A 51 8.05 -6.06 3.48
CA VAL A 51 7.37 -5.43 4.62
C VAL A 51 8.38 -4.76 5.53
N GLY A 52 8.19 -3.47 5.82
CA GLY A 52 9.08 -2.70 6.68
C GLY A 52 8.91 -2.99 8.16
N PHE A 53 9.55 -4.05 8.68
CA PHE A 53 9.51 -4.37 10.10
C PHE A 53 10.39 -3.47 10.98
N GLU A 54 11.48 -2.96 10.42
CA GLU A 54 12.44 -2.08 11.12
C GLU A 54 12.06 -0.61 11.03
N ARG A 55 12.57 0.21 11.96
CA ARG A 55 12.42 1.67 11.89
C ARG A 55 13.32 2.22 10.79
N GLY A 56 12.73 2.54 9.65
CA GLY A 56 13.42 3.20 8.54
C GLY A 56 12.80 2.82 7.20
N GLY A 57 12.56 3.82 6.36
CA GLY A 57 12.18 3.59 4.97
C GLY A 57 13.34 2.99 4.16
N GLY A 58 13.07 2.61 2.93
CA GLY A 58 14.08 2.10 2.01
C GLY A 58 13.43 1.73 0.70
N VAL A 59 14.24 1.62 -0.35
CA VAL A 59 13.78 1.16 -1.67
C VAL A 59 13.08 -0.19 -1.50
N GLY A 60 11.87 -0.31 -2.03
CA GLY A 60 11.08 -1.52 -1.99
C GLY A 60 10.45 -1.84 -0.63
N ARG A 61 10.45 -0.94 0.36
CA ARG A 61 9.91 -1.23 1.71
C ARG A 61 8.54 -0.61 1.96
N ILE A 62 7.52 -1.44 2.14
CA ILE A 62 6.17 -1.01 2.52
C ILE A 62 6.13 -0.74 4.03
N ILE A 63 6.19 0.55 4.40
CA ILE A 63 6.07 1.00 5.80
C ILE A 63 4.60 1.19 6.22
N CYS A 64 3.70 1.47 5.27
CA CYS A 64 2.28 1.67 5.52
C CYS A 64 1.50 0.35 5.72
N ILE A 65 2.02 -0.54 6.58
CA ILE A 65 1.59 -1.93 6.75
C ILE A 65 0.07 -2.07 6.91
N ASN A 66 -0.55 -1.28 7.80
CA ASN A 66 -1.99 -1.37 8.02
C ASN A 66 -2.80 -1.04 6.76
N THR A 67 -2.38 -0.03 6.00
CA THR A 67 -3.05 0.37 4.76
C THR A 67 -2.87 -0.71 3.70
N ALA A 68 -1.64 -1.15 3.47
CA ALA A 68 -1.34 -2.19 2.49
C ALA A 68 -2.08 -3.50 2.80
N PHE A 69 -2.10 -3.92 4.07
CA PHE A 69 -2.80 -5.13 4.50
C PHE A 69 -4.32 -4.99 4.40
N ALA A 70 -4.87 -3.80 4.70
CA ALA A 70 -6.30 -3.54 4.54
C ALA A 70 -6.71 -3.59 3.05
N GLU A 71 -5.90 -3.02 2.16
CA GLU A 71 -6.15 -3.09 0.72
C GLU A 71 -6.01 -4.52 0.19
N PHE A 72 -4.97 -5.26 0.59
CA PHE A 72 -4.79 -6.67 0.22
C PHE A 72 -6.03 -7.52 0.56
N LYS A 73 -6.53 -7.41 1.80
CA LYS A 73 -7.75 -8.13 2.21
C LYS A 73 -9.00 -7.72 1.43
N ARG A 74 -9.02 -6.50 0.90
CA ARG A 74 -10.18 -5.94 0.21
C ARG A 74 -10.23 -6.37 -1.26
N VAL A 75 -9.10 -6.29 -1.96
CA VAL A 75 -9.02 -6.58 -3.40
C VAL A 75 -8.57 -8.01 -3.72
N GLY A 76 -8.03 -8.72 -2.74
CA GLY A 76 -7.45 -10.06 -2.93
C GLY A 76 -6.04 -10.03 -3.52
N ALA A 77 -5.40 -11.19 -3.55
CA ALA A 77 -3.99 -11.31 -3.92
C ALA A 77 -3.70 -10.93 -5.38
N GLU A 78 -4.59 -11.25 -6.31
CA GLU A 78 -4.40 -11.02 -7.74
C GLU A 78 -4.25 -9.52 -8.06
N VAL A 79 -5.28 -8.72 -7.75
CA VAL A 79 -5.29 -7.27 -7.98
C VAL A 79 -4.20 -6.57 -7.16
N TYR A 80 -3.96 -7.02 -5.92
CA TYR A 80 -2.90 -6.47 -5.09
C TYR A 80 -1.51 -6.66 -5.71
N LYS A 81 -1.19 -7.88 -6.15
CA LYS A 81 0.11 -8.20 -6.78
C LYS A 81 0.26 -7.50 -8.13
N GLU A 82 -0.80 -7.41 -8.92
CA GLU A 82 -0.82 -6.65 -10.17
C GLU A 82 -0.45 -5.19 -9.93
N ALA A 83 -1.12 -4.53 -8.97
CA ALA A 83 -0.85 -3.14 -8.63
C ALA A 83 0.59 -2.94 -8.17
N LEU A 84 1.09 -3.79 -7.26
CA LEU A 84 2.48 -3.69 -6.82
C LEU A 84 3.45 -3.87 -7.99
N THR A 85 3.22 -4.85 -8.88
CA THR A 85 4.15 -5.13 -9.98
C THR A 85 4.25 -3.93 -10.92
N ILE A 86 3.13 -3.25 -11.20
CA ILE A 86 3.14 -2.03 -12.02
C ILE A 86 3.90 -0.89 -11.32
N LEU A 87 3.72 -0.71 -10.02
CA LEU A 87 4.47 0.29 -9.26
C LEU A 87 5.98 0.00 -9.26
N LEU A 88 6.36 -1.27 -9.08
CA LEU A 88 7.75 -1.69 -9.11
C LEU A 88 8.37 -1.43 -10.49
N GLU A 89 7.69 -1.77 -11.57
CA GLU A 89 8.18 -1.53 -12.93
C GLU A 89 8.21 -0.04 -13.30
N ALA A 90 7.29 0.76 -12.77
CA ALA A 90 7.24 2.19 -13.03
C ALA A 90 8.32 2.96 -12.26
N TRP A 91 8.56 2.62 -10.99
CA TRP A 91 9.34 3.45 -10.07
C TRP A 91 10.42 2.71 -9.27
N GLY A 92 10.67 1.44 -9.55
CA GLY A 92 11.77 0.68 -8.95
C GLY A 92 11.71 0.55 -7.43
N GLY A 93 10.53 0.73 -6.84
CA GLY A 93 10.33 0.70 -5.39
C GLY A 93 10.73 1.98 -4.67
N ASP A 94 10.70 3.15 -5.34
CA ASP A 94 10.86 4.44 -4.69
C ASP A 94 9.93 4.57 -3.45
N PRO A 95 10.44 4.95 -2.26
CA PRO A 95 9.64 5.04 -1.04
C PRO A 95 8.43 5.98 -1.13
N GLU A 96 8.50 7.04 -1.96
CA GLU A 96 7.41 8.00 -2.15
C GLU A 96 6.24 7.37 -2.92
N SER A 97 6.49 6.32 -3.70
CA SER A 97 5.43 5.52 -4.36
C SER A 97 4.66 4.63 -3.39
N LEU A 98 5.27 4.28 -2.25
CA LEU A 98 4.71 3.37 -1.24
C LEU A 98 4.05 4.12 -0.07
N ARG A 99 3.82 5.42 -0.22
CA ARG A 99 3.02 6.20 0.73
C ARG A 99 1.58 5.67 0.75
N ALA A 100 0.98 5.66 1.94
CA ALA A 100 -0.33 5.06 2.17
C ALA A 100 -1.38 5.54 1.17
N GLU A 101 -1.47 6.85 0.93
CA GLU A 101 -2.50 7.40 0.04
C GLU A 101 -2.21 7.14 -1.45
N VAL A 102 -0.94 7.10 -1.84
CA VAL A 102 -0.52 6.79 -3.22
C VAL A 102 -0.80 5.32 -3.51
N LEU A 103 -0.35 4.42 -2.63
CA LEU A 103 -0.56 2.98 -2.74
C LEU A 103 -2.06 2.65 -2.75
N GLN A 104 -2.83 3.22 -1.82
CA GLN A 104 -4.27 3.02 -1.76
C GLN A 104 -4.95 3.53 -3.04
N GLY A 105 -4.63 4.76 -3.49
CA GLY A 105 -5.19 5.30 -4.73
C GLY A 105 -4.87 4.47 -5.96
N PHE A 106 -3.66 3.90 -6.02
CA PHE A 106 -3.22 3.09 -7.14
C PHE A 106 -3.92 1.74 -7.17
N ILE A 107 -4.02 1.06 -6.03
CA ILE A 107 -4.76 -0.21 -5.92
C ILE A 107 -6.23 -0.02 -6.31
N HIS A 108 -6.87 1.05 -5.87
CA HIS A 108 -8.24 1.36 -6.28
C HIS A 108 -8.35 1.64 -7.77
N PHE A 109 -7.36 2.33 -8.38
CA PHE A 109 -7.34 2.53 -9.83
C PHE A 109 -7.24 1.20 -10.59
N VAL A 110 -6.31 0.32 -10.18
CA VAL A 110 -6.12 -1.00 -10.80
C VAL A 110 -7.39 -1.84 -10.68
N GLU A 111 -8.00 -1.87 -9.51
CA GLU A 111 -9.26 -2.58 -9.28
C GLU A 111 -10.42 -2.03 -10.15
N LEU A 112 -10.59 -0.70 -10.20
CA LEU A 112 -11.70 -0.09 -10.95
C LEU A 112 -11.64 -0.34 -12.47
N TYR A 113 -10.43 -0.56 -13.00
CA TYR A 113 -10.18 -0.71 -14.43
C TYR A 113 -9.50 -2.03 -14.76
N HIS A 114 -9.59 -3.03 -13.87
CA HIS A 114 -9.04 -4.35 -14.10
C HIS A 114 -9.54 -4.90 -15.45
N ASP A 115 -8.64 -5.50 -16.22
CA ASP A 115 -8.84 -5.95 -17.61
C ASP A 115 -9.20 -4.89 -18.66
N GLU A 116 -9.29 -3.60 -18.31
CA GLU A 116 -9.68 -2.53 -19.25
C GLU A 116 -8.50 -1.65 -19.70
N TYR A 117 -7.47 -1.53 -18.88
CA TYR A 117 -6.30 -0.71 -19.21
C TYR A 117 -5.19 -1.51 -19.90
N ASP A 118 -4.44 -0.84 -20.79
CA ASP A 118 -3.19 -1.38 -21.32
C ASP A 118 -2.08 -1.20 -20.27
N ARG A 119 -1.56 -2.32 -19.76
CA ARG A 119 -0.53 -2.35 -18.72
C ARG A 119 0.77 -1.67 -19.14
N ASN A 120 1.25 -1.92 -20.35
CA ASN A 120 2.51 -1.35 -20.84
C ASN A 120 2.41 0.17 -20.96
N ARG A 121 1.27 0.65 -21.45
CA ARG A 121 0.92 2.07 -21.49
C ARG A 121 0.89 2.67 -20.09
N LEU A 122 0.25 2.01 -19.13
CA LEU A 122 0.17 2.52 -17.76
C LEU A 122 1.57 2.68 -17.14
N VAL A 123 2.41 1.65 -17.23
CA VAL A 123 3.80 1.70 -16.75
C VAL A 123 4.57 2.84 -17.43
N TYR A 124 4.47 2.97 -18.76
CA TYR A 124 5.12 4.03 -19.51
C TYR A 124 4.65 5.43 -19.08
N SER A 125 3.34 5.62 -18.92
CA SER A 125 2.78 6.90 -18.48
C SER A 125 3.21 7.27 -17.06
N LEU A 126 3.30 6.30 -16.14
CA LEU A 126 3.75 6.53 -14.77
C LEU A 126 5.22 6.97 -14.68
N ARG A 127 6.10 6.37 -15.52
CA ARG A 127 7.54 6.72 -15.58
C ARG A 127 7.80 8.19 -15.92
N ALA A 128 6.83 8.88 -16.53
CA ALA A 128 6.95 10.31 -16.83
C ALA A 128 6.82 11.22 -15.59
N TYR A 129 6.50 10.66 -14.42
CA TYR A 129 6.28 11.40 -13.18
C TYR A 129 7.12 10.83 -12.04
N GLU A 130 7.69 11.71 -11.21
CA GLU A 130 8.28 11.31 -9.94
C GLU A 130 7.17 10.97 -8.92
N PRO A 131 7.31 9.91 -8.10
CA PRO A 131 6.28 9.54 -7.13
C PRO A 131 5.98 10.65 -6.11
N LYS A 132 6.98 11.46 -5.75
CA LYS A 132 6.80 12.62 -4.88
C LYS A 132 5.82 13.65 -5.46
N PHE A 133 5.83 13.82 -6.79
CA PHE A 133 4.85 14.67 -7.47
C PHE A 133 3.44 14.08 -7.34
N ILE A 134 3.29 12.76 -7.46
CA ILE A 134 2.00 12.08 -7.34
C ILE A 134 1.39 12.32 -5.95
N TYR A 135 2.20 12.16 -4.90
CA TYR A 135 1.79 12.46 -3.54
C TYR A 135 1.36 13.92 -3.37
N ALA A 136 2.18 14.87 -3.84
CA ALA A 136 1.89 16.29 -3.71
C ALA A 136 0.63 16.72 -4.49
N ALA A 137 0.47 16.23 -5.72
CA ALA A 137 -0.69 16.52 -6.57
C ALA A 137 -1.99 15.97 -5.96
N GLY A 138 -1.97 14.75 -5.42
CA GLY A 138 -3.13 14.17 -4.73
C GLY A 138 -3.52 14.94 -3.46
N LYS A 139 -2.55 15.49 -2.71
CA LYS A 139 -2.84 16.41 -1.58
C LYS A 139 -3.42 17.74 -2.05
N ALA A 140 -2.94 18.26 -3.18
CA ALA A 140 -3.39 19.53 -3.76
C ALA A 140 -4.76 19.45 -4.44
N GLU A 141 -5.25 18.25 -4.77
CA GLU A 141 -6.59 18.05 -5.32
C GLU A 141 -7.68 18.52 -4.34
N LYS A 142 -8.54 19.44 -4.79
CA LYS A 142 -9.54 20.12 -3.96
C LYS A 142 -10.96 19.63 -4.22
N GLU A 143 -11.24 19.19 -5.44
CA GLU A 143 -12.60 18.85 -5.86
C GLU A 143 -13.01 17.47 -5.34
N LEU A 144 -12.07 16.51 -5.35
CA LEU A 144 -12.32 15.16 -4.88
C LEU A 144 -11.92 14.97 -3.41
N ARG A 145 -12.44 13.94 -2.77
CA ARG A 145 -12.19 13.62 -1.35
C ARG A 145 -11.69 12.19 -1.18
N GLY A 146 -10.91 11.97 -0.13
CA GLY A 146 -10.36 10.66 0.21
C GLY A 146 -9.56 10.03 -0.94
N VAL A 147 -9.71 8.73 -1.12
CA VAL A 147 -8.99 7.93 -2.12
C VAL A 147 -9.21 8.43 -3.56
N LYS A 148 -10.38 8.99 -3.86
CA LYS A 148 -10.75 9.47 -5.21
C LYS A 148 -9.78 10.52 -5.74
N ARG A 149 -9.09 11.27 -4.86
CA ARG A 149 -8.05 12.24 -5.26
C ARG A 149 -6.92 11.57 -6.04
N TYR A 150 -6.46 10.43 -5.54
CA TYR A 150 -5.35 9.69 -6.13
C TYR A 150 -5.82 8.82 -7.29
N VAL A 151 -7.01 8.21 -7.20
CA VAL A 151 -7.62 7.48 -8.34
C VAL A 151 -7.75 8.41 -9.55
N ASN A 152 -8.22 9.65 -9.34
CA ASN A 152 -8.31 10.64 -10.41
C ASN A 152 -6.96 10.99 -11.02
N LEU A 153 -5.93 11.08 -10.20
CA LEU A 153 -4.59 11.37 -10.68
C LEU A 153 -4.08 10.25 -11.60
N PHE A 154 -4.24 8.99 -11.19
CA PHE A 154 -3.87 7.84 -12.02
C PHE A 154 -4.72 7.72 -13.29
N TYR A 155 -6.02 7.95 -13.18
CA TYR A 155 -6.93 8.05 -14.33
C TYR A 155 -6.47 9.10 -15.36
N ARG A 156 -6.11 10.30 -14.89
CA ARG A 156 -5.60 11.38 -15.75
C ARG A 156 -4.25 11.05 -16.36
N ILE A 157 -3.36 10.39 -15.61
CA ILE A 157 -2.05 9.95 -16.10
C ILE A 157 -2.21 8.90 -17.20
N TYR A 158 -3.08 7.90 -16.99
CA TYR A 158 -3.33 6.87 -17.98
C TYR A 158 -3.93 7.45 -19.27
N ASN A 159 -4.96 8.29 -19.16
CA ASN A 159 -5.64 8.88 -20.32
C ASN A 159 -4.82 9.95 -21.03
N GLY A 160 -4.02 10.73 -20.29
CA GLY A 160 -3.20 11.81 -20.83
C GLY A 160 -4.01 12.80 -21.68
N ARG A 161 -3.50 13.13 -22.87
CA ARG A 161 -4.18 14.01 -23.85
C ARG A 161 -4.85 13.24 -24.99
N ARG A 162 -5.05 11.92 -24.84
CA ARG A 162 -5.54 11.07 -25.93
C ARG A 162 -7.04 11.27 -26.16
N LYS A 163 -7.46 11.00 -27.41
CA LYS A 163 -8.86 11.10 -27.84
C LYS A 163 -9.52 9.74 -28.10
N HIS A 164 -8.72 8.67 -28.19
CA HIS A 164 -9.15 7.30 -28.45
C HIS A 164 -8.55 6.38 -27.38
N GLU A 165 -9.18 5.22 -27.15
CA GLU A 165 -8.74 4.22 -26.16
C GLU A 165 -8.55 4.84 -24.76
N ILE A 166 -9.49 5.70 -24.38
CA ILE A 166 -9.52 6.30 -23.05
C ILE A 166 -10.38 5.43 -22.13
N LEU A 167 -9.99 5.34 -20.87
CA LEU A 167 -10.86 4.79 -19.83
C LEU A 167 -12.00 5.80 -19.58
N PRO A 168 -13.24 5.34 -19.40
CA PRO A 168 -14.32 6.20 -18.92
C PRO A 168 -14.14 6.52 -17.43
N MET A 169 -14.67 7.64 -16.95
CA MET A 169 -14.61 7.98 -15.52
C MET A 169 -15.67 7.18 -14.73
N LYS A 170 -15.25 6.43 -13.70
CA LYS A 170 -16.11 5.51 -12.91
C LYS A 170 -16.33 5.87 -11.44
N PHE A 171 -15.77 6.97 -10.93
CA PHE A 171 -15.74 7.31 -9.49
C PHE A 171 -16.22 8.73 -9.18
#